data_AF-A0A1H8TJG0-F1
#
_entry.id   AF-A0A1H8TJG0-F1
#
_cell.length_a   1.000
_cell.length_b   1.000
_cell.length_c   1.000
_cell.angle_alpha   90.00
_cell.angle_beta   90.00
_cell.angle_gamma   90.00
#
_symmetry.space_group_name_H-M   'P 1'
#
loop_
_entity.id
_entity.type
_entity.pdbx_description
1 polymer ?
#
loop_
_entity_poly.entity_id
_entity_poly.type
_entity_poly.pdbx_seq_one_letter_code
_entity_poly.pdbx_strand_id
1 'polypeptide(L)'
;MRSKLLLLFCFFCLLPFWSCRKSANPAATIADSVKTGKSSKLKVAAISPFVHPGLLHTEADFIRMQTMVSAGTEPWLSGWNKLTANSHSSSTYVMKGPVDTVYRGSGSPENYSKLYNDVAAAYQNALRWKINGDVACGNNAVAIMNAWSSTLKAISGSADRWLAAGIYGYEFANAAEIMRSYSGWAAADFTRFQTMMLTVFYPMNHDFLVRHNGACITNYWANWDLCSMASILSIGILCDDAAKYNEAVTYFKTGAGNGAIDHAVPFLYTGGLGQGQESGRDQGHQCLDIALLGPFCQMAFNQGDDLFGYESNKTLAVSEYTASYNLGNTVPFTTYNWGSGTTCAANSQTVISESGRGNIRPSWELIYNHFANVAGVTATYSAQYATNMRPEGGGGDYGSTSGGYDQLGFGTLTFTTTTQPIANGTYHLLNRASGKYLDNLGATTNAANVGQWASSTSGNQKWALSYSGGYYKLTCVSSSKCLDSNANTADGSNVTQWSSGTSPNQQWVIVPVGSYYKVVNRTNGKCLDTGGGTANGSIMQFWGSNSSLNQQWSIVP
;
A
#
# COMPACT_ATOMS: atom_id res chain seq x y z
N MET A 1 -67.14 -51.62 33.64
CA MET A 1 -67.27 -52.04 35.05
C MET A 1 -66.13 -51.42 35.85
N ARG A 2 -66.48 -50.80 36.99
CA ARG A 2 -65.57 -50.15 37.94
C ARG A 2 -64.91 -51.18 38.85
N SER A 3 -63.67 -50.95 39.25
CA SER A 3 -63.08 -51.28 40.57
C SER A 3 -61.60 -50.83 40.51
N LYS A 4 -61.18 -49.65 40.98
CA LYS A 4 -61.04 -49.14 42.36
C LYS A 4 -60.38 -50.13 43.33
N LEU A 5 -59.07 -50.03 43.48
CA LEU A 5 -58.38 -50.35 44.73
C LEU A 5 -57.71 -49.07 45.25
N LEU A 6 -58.09 -48.69 46.47
CA LEU A 6 -57.62 -47.55 47.25
C LEU A 6 -56.51 -48.04 48.19
N LEU A 7 -55.40 -47.31 48.29
CA LEU A 7 -54.62 -47.23 49.53
C LEU A 7 -54.09 -45.79 49.69
N LEU A 8 -54.70 -45.10 50.66
CA LEU A 8 -54.21 -43.92 51.39
C LEU A 8 -53.02 -44.35 52.27
N PHE A 9 -52.09 -43.53 52.79
CA PHE A 9 -51.83 -42.09 52.86
C PHE A 9 -50.37 -41.95 53.36
N CYS A 10 -49.67 -40.88 53.01
CA CYS A 10 -49.24 -39.92 54.03
C CYS A 10 -48.72 -38.63 53.39
N PHE A 11 -49.42 -37.56 53.73
CA PHE A 11 -49.17 -36.15 53.44
C PHE A 11 -47.96 -35.65 54.22
N PHE A 12 -47.21 -34.71 53.63
CA PHE A 12 -47.06 -33.40 54.29
C PHE A 12 -46.96 -32.29 53.22
N CYS A 13 -47.87 -31.33 53.36
CA CYS A 13 -48.04 -30.11 52.56
C CYS A 13 -47.10 -28.99 53.04
N LEU A 14 -46.84 -28.03 52.14
CA LEU A 14 -47.22 -26.59 52.20
C LEU A 14 -46.25 -25.80 51.29
N LEU A 15 -46.61 -25.37 50.06
CA LEU A 15 -47.42 -24.19 49.66
C LEU A 15 -46.71 -22.82 49.88
N PRO A 16 -47.05 -21.72 49.16
CA PRO A 16 -47.17 -21.49 47.70
C PRO A 16 -46.71 -20.04 47.27
N PHE A 17 -46.89 -19.65 45.99
CA PHE A 17 -47.57 -18.42 45.47
C PHE A 17 -46.66 -17.74 44.42
N TRP A 18 -47.06 -17.05 43.34
CA TRP A 18 -48.30 -16.69 42.63
C TRP A 18 -47.85 -16.11 41.24
N SER A 19 -48.54 -16.39 40.12
CA SER A 19 -49.38 -15.45 39.31
C SER A 19 -48.62 -14.29 38.59
N CYS A 20 -48.86 -13.83 37.35
CA CYS A 20 -50.05 -13.84 36.48
C CYS A 20 -49.68 -13.58 34.99
N ARG A 21 -50.60 -13.92 34.07
CA ARG A 21 -50.55 -13.74 32.59
C ARG A 21 -51.28 -12.48 32.10
N LYS A 22 -50.97 -12.03 30.86
CA LYS A 22 -51.82 -11.53 29.72
C LYS A 22 -51.08 -10.39 28.99
N SER A 23 -51.22 -10.07 27.71
CA SER A 23 -51.92 -10.56 26.50
C SER A 23 -51.37 -9.72 25.32
N ALA A 24 -51.30 -10.28 24.11
CA ALA A 24 -50.78 -9.60 22.92
C ALA A 24 -51.83 -8.73 22.21
N ASN A 25 -51.41 -7.61 21.61
CA ASN A 25 -52.04 -6.98 20.44
C ASN A 25 -50.97 -6.28 19.55
N PRO A 26 -51.13 -6.19 18.22
CA PRO A 26 -50.09 -5.76 17.28
C PRO A 26 -50.31 -4.34 16.72
N ALA A 27 -49.23 -3.57 16.50
CA ALA A 27 -49.01 -2.63 15.37
C ALA A 27 -47.75 -1.75 15.57
N ALA A 28 -46.89 -1.80 14.55
CA ALA A 28 -45.93 -0.81 14.03
C ALA A 28 -45.30 0.27 14.94
N THR A 29 -43.96 0.33 14.97
CA THR A 29 -43.19 1.38 14.26
C THR A 29 -41.68 1.15 14.36
N ILE A 30 -40.99 1.70 13.35
CA ILE A 30 -39.59 1.57 12.96
C ILE A 30 -38.67 2.14 14.04
N ALA A 31 -37.63 1.41 14.44
CA ALA A 31 -36.52 1.94 15.23
C ALA A 31 -35.19 1.27 14.83
N ASP A 32 -34.21 2.14 14.57
CA ASP A 32 -32.84 1.88 14.16
C ASP A 32 -32.13 0.80 14.98
N SER A 33 -31.54 -0.17 14.29
CA SER A 33 -30.56 -1.09 14.89
C SER A 33 -29.17 -0.46 14.85
N VAL A 34 -28.85 0.37 15.84
CA VAL A 34 -27.46 0.62 16.24
C VAL A 34 -26.91 -0.69 16.82
N LYS A 35 -26.15 -1.44 16.02
CA LYS A 35 -25.39 -2.59 16.52
C LYS A 35 -24.13 -2.08 17.20
N THR A 36 -24.10 -2.22 18.51
CA THR A 36 -22.92 -2.03 19.36
C THR A 36 -21.79 -2.94 18.90
N GLY A 37 -20.66 -2.33 18.54
CA GLY A 37 -19.45 -3.01 18.09
C GLY A 37 -18.86 -3.88 19.19
N LYS A 38 -18.79 -5.19 18.94
CA LYS A 38 -17.90 -6.08 19.68
C LYS A 38 -16.52 -6.01 19.02
N SER A 39 -15.56 -5.48 19.78
CA SER A 39 -14.12 -5.57 19.55
C SER A 39 -13.72 -6.99 19.09
N SER A 40 -13.33 -7.13 17.83
CA SER A 40 -12.69 -8.34 17.31
C SER A 40 -11.21 -8.32 17.70
N LYS A 41 -10.91 -8.81 18.90
CA LYS A 41 -9.53 -9.09 19.30
C LYS A 41 -8.97 -10.22 18.42
N LEU A 42 -7.91 -9.89 17.69
CA LEU A 42 -6.88 -10.73 17.07
C LEU A 42 -7.32 -12.14 16.62
N LYS A 43 -7.56 -12.29 15.32
CA LYS A 43 -7.17 -13.52 14.62
C LYS A 43 -5.79 -13.26 14.02
N VAL A 44 -4.80 -14.04 14.44
CA VAL A 44 -3.58 -14.23 13.65
C VAL A 44 -4.04 -14.89 12.36
N ALA A 45 -4.26 -14.11 11.31
CA ALA A 45 -4.59 -14.64 10.00
C ALA A 45 -3.37 -15.41 9.49
N ALA A 46 -3.57 -16.63 8.98
CA ALA A 46 -2.56 -17.34 8.23
C ALA A 46 -2.10 -16.44 7.06
N ILE A 47 -0.79 -16.23 6.94
CA ILE A 47 -0.20 -15.25 6.03
C ILE A 47 -0.33 -15.77 4.60
N SER A 48 -1.01 -15.01 3.73
CA SER A 48 -0.81 -15.14 2.28
C SER A 48 0.65 -14.76 1.99
N PRO A 49 1.37 -15.48 1.11
CA PRO A 49 2.72 -15.08 0.70
C PRO A 49 2.73 -13.60 0.29
N PHE A 50 3.79 -12.87 0.63
CA PHE A 50 3.94 -11.49 0.22
C PHE A 50 3.98 -11.38 -1.31
N VAL A 51 3.38 -10.31 -1.82
CA VAL A 51 3.38 -9.97 -3.24
C VAL A 51 4.67 -9.22 -3.55
N HIS A 52 5.36 -9.65 -4.61
CA HIS A 52 6.61 -9.04 -5.08
C HIS A 52 6.59 -8.78 -6.61
N PRO A 53 7.01 -7.58 -7.07
CA PRO A 53 7.26 -6.40 -6.25
C PRO A 53 5.95 -5.91 -5.60
N GLY A 54 6.02 -5.51 -4.33
CA GLY A 54 4.83 -5.09 -3.58
C GLY A 54 5.07 -4.14 -2.42
N LEU A 55 6.21 -3.44 -2.41
CA LEU A 55 6.37 -2.23 -1.59
C LEU A 55 5.58 -1.08 -2.23
N LEU A 56 6.19 0.05 -2.58
CA LEU A 56 5.45 1.19 -3.14
C LEU A 56 4.82 0.90 -4.50
N HIS A 57 5.45 0.06 -5.31
CA HIS A 57 5.06 -0.20 -6.69
C HIS A 57 4.88 -1.68 -6.94
N THR A 58 3.78 -2.03 -7.60
CA THR A 58 3.49 -3.38 -8.11
C THR A 58 3.99 -3.54 -9.55
N GLU A 59 4.01 -4.77 -10.05
CA GLU A 59 4.33 -5.00 -11.47
C GLU A 59 3.33 -4.31 -12.40
N ALA A 60 2.04 -4.23 -12.02
CA ALA A 60 1.04 -3.50 -12.79
C ALA A 60 1.34 -1.99 -12.85
N ASP A 61 1.90 -1.42 -11.79
CA ASP A 61 2.34 -0.02 -11.77
C ASP A 61 3.50 0.19 -12.75
N PHE A 62 4.50 -0.70 -12.76
CA PHE A 62 5.61 -0.60 -13.70
C PHE A 62 5.15 -0.75 -15.15
N ILE A 63 4.24 -1.67 -15.45
CA ILE A 63 3.66 -1.81 -16.79
C ILE A 63 2.95 -0.52 -17.21
N ARG A 64 2.19 0.12 -16.29
CA ARG A 64 1.56 1.42 -16.54
C ARG A 64 2.62 2.48 -16.84
N MET A 65 3.63 2.64 -15.98
CA MET A 65 4.70 3.63 -16.18
C MET A 65 5.41 3.44 -17.52
N GLN A 66 5.87 2.23 -17.82
CA GLN A 66 6.51 1.84 -19.08
C GLN A 66 5.65 2.24 -20.28
N THR A 67 4.37 1.88 -20.24
CA THR A 67 3.42 2.11 -21.33
C THR A 67 3.20 3.61 -21.55
N MET A 68 2.90 4.35 -20.49
CA MET A 68 2.56 5.76 -20.59
C MET A 68 3.78 6.61 -20.99
N VAL A 69 4.97 6.30 -20.47
CA VAL A 69 6.22 6.95 -20.87
C VAL A 69 6.55 6.65 -22.33
N SER A 70 6.49 5.37 -22.75
CA SER A 70 6.81 4.98 -24.13
C SER A 70 5.82 5.58 -25.15
N ALA A 71 4.58 5.81 -24.74
CA ALA A 71 3.56 6.46 -25.56
C ALA A 71 3.66 8.00 -25.57
N GLY A 72 4.52 8.59 -24.73
CA GLY A 72 4.61 10.04 -24.57
C GLY A 72 3.38 10.67 -23.91
N THR A 73 2.68 9.92 -23.06
CA THR A 73 1.43 10.36 -22.45
C THR A 73 1.67 11.21 -21.21
N GLU A 74 1.01 12.37 -21.14
CA GLU A 74 1.03 13.22 -19.94
C GLU A 74 0.02 12.75 -18.87
N PRO A 75 0.33 12.93 -17.57
CA PRO A 75 1.51 13.60 -17.02
C PRO A 75 2.72 12.67 -16.77
N TRP A 76 2.65 11.39 -17.14
CA TRP A 76 3.75 10.43 -16.92
C TRP A 76 5.04 10.84 -17.63
N LEU A 77 4.94 11.36 -18.85
CA LEU A 77 6.10 11.88 -19.57
C LEU A 77 6.77 13.03 -18.81
N SER A 78 6.02 14.00 -18.30
CA SER A 78 6.56 15.07 -17.44
C SER A 78 7.24 14.53 -16.18
N GLY A 79 6.64 13.53 -15.51
CA GLY A 79 7.25 12.86 -14.36
C GLY A 79 8.56 12.13 -14.72
N TRP A 80 8.60 11.47 -15.88
CA TRP A 80 9.81 10.82 -16.40
C TRP A 80 10.91 11.83 -16.72
N ASN A 81 10.57 12.96 -17.33
CA ASN A 81 11.51 14.04 -17.61
C ASN A 81 12.06 14.64 -16.31
N LYS A 82 11.22 14.77 -15.28
CA LYS A 82 11.65 15.21 -13.95
C LYS A 82 12.64 14.24 -13.31
N LEU A 83 12.38 12.92 -13.38
CA LEU A 83 13.31 11.88 -12.93
C LEU A 83 14.65 11.95 -13.67
N THR A 84 14.62 11.93 -15.00
CA THR A 84 15.83 11.85 -15.83
C THR A 84 16.70 13.11 -15.79
N ALA A 85 16.12 14.27 -15.47
CA ALA A 85 16.85 15.52 -15.25
C ALA A 85 17.57 15.56 -13.89
N ASN A 86 17.17 14.73 -12.91
CA ASN A 86 17.79 14.71 -11.59
C ASN A 86 19.15 13.99 -11.64
N SER A 87 20.20 14.65 -11.12
CA SER A 87 21.57 14.12 -11.13
C SER A 87 21.76 12.80 -10.37
N HIS A 88 20.88 12.49 -9.40
CA HIS A 88 20.88 11.21 -8.69
C HIS A 88 20.41 10.04 -9.57
N SER A 89 19.65 10.32 -10.63
CA SER A 89 19.18 9.31 -11.60
C SER A 89 20.23 8.89 -12.63
N SER A 90 21.41 9.53 -12.60
CA SER A 90 22.49 9.21 -13.53
C SER A 90 23.07 7.82 -13.27
N SER A 91 23.26 7.04 -14.34
CA SER A 91 23.95 5.74 -14.28
C SER A 91 25.42 5.84 -13.88
N THR A 92 25.99 7.05 -13.92
CA THR A 92 27.37 7.34 -13.47
C THR A 92 27.38 8.14 -12.16
N TYR A 93 26.30 8.11 -11.38
CA TYR A 93 26.27 8.75 -10.06
C TYR A 93 27.41 8.22 -9.18
N VAL A 94 28.15 9.13 -8.56
CA VAL A 94 29.25 8.79 -7.66
C VAL A 94 28.77 8.84 -6.21
N MET A 95 28.81 7.67 -5.57
CA MET A 95 28.43 7.48 -4.16
C MET A 95 29.13 8.45 -3.21
N LYS A 96 28.44 8.83 -2.15
CA LYS A 96 28.96 9.68 -1.08
C LYS A 96 29.48 8.87 0.11
N GLY A 97 28.92 7.68 0.33
CA GLY A 97 29.41 6.66 1.26
C GLY A 97 30.17 5.53 0.55
N PRO A 98 30.09 4.28 1.07
CA PRO A 98 29.49 3.90 2.35
C PRO A 98 30.37 4.30 3.54
N VAL A 99 29.81 4.25 4.74
CA VAL A 99 30.54 4.39 6.02
C VAL A 99 30.11 3.27 6.97
N ASP A 100 30.97 2.91 7.92
CA ASP A 100 30.65 1.85 8.89
C ASP A 100 29.60 2.27 9.92
N THR A 101 29.59 3.55 10.30
CA THR A 101 28.61 4.15 11.19
C THR A 101 28.07 5.44 10.59
N VAL A 102 26.75 5.52 10.46
CA VAL A 102 26.05 6.75 10.10
C VAL A 102 25.73 7.55 11.37
N TYR A 103 26.20 8.79 11.44
CA TYR A 103 25.93 9.73 12.53
C TYR A 103 24.95 10.82 12.10
N ARG A 104 23.87 10.99 12.88
CA ARG A 104 22.90 12.09 12.74
C ARG A 104 22.64 12.76 14.09
N GLY A 105 22.57 14.08 14.10
CA GLY A 105 22.44 14.91 15.27
C GLY A 105 23.79 15.17 15.96
N SER A 106 23.77 15.28 17.28
CA SER A 106 24.95 15.65 18.08
C SER A 106 25.77 14.46 18.60
N GLY A 107 26.97 14.75 19.09
CA GLY A 107 27.89 13.78 19.74
C GLY A 107 29.01 13.25 18.85
N SER A 108 28.87 13.35 17.52
CA SER A 108 29.92 13.04 16.54
C SER A 108 29.67 13.86 15.27
N PRO A 109 30.69 14.12 14.42
CA PRO A 109 30.48 14.79 13.15
C PRO A 109 29.43 14.07 12.30
N GLU A 110 28.40 14.80 11.90
CA GLU A 110 27.32 14.26 11.10
C GLU A 110 27.81 13.81 9.72
N ASN A 111 27.38 12.63 9.29
CA ASN A 111 27.72 12.08 7.96
C ASN A 111 26.51 11.44 7.25
N TYR A 112 25.32 11.51 7.84
CA TYR A 112 24.08 10.93 7.32
C TYR A 112 23.66 11.44 5.93
N SER A 113 24.19 12.59 5.50
CA SER A 113 24.04 13.04 4.12
C SER A 113 24.62 12.10 3.09
N LYS A 114 25.63 11.31 3.46
CA LYS A 114 26.14 10.26 2.59
C LYS A 114 25.08 9.22 2.29
N LEU A 115 24.34 8.81 3.32
CA LEU A 115 23.31 7.77 3.19
C LEU A 115 22.13 8.26 2.37
N TYR A 116 21.54 9.42 2.70
CA TYR A 116 20.31 9.84 2.00
C TYR A 116 20.52 10.15 0.51
N ASN A 117 21.70 10.68 0.13
CA ASN A 117 22.00 10.92 -1.29
C ASN A 117 22.15 9.58 -2.05
N ASP A 118 22.82 8.61 -1.43
CA ASP A 118 23.04 7.30 -2.04
C ASP A 118 21.73 6.48 -2.13
N VAL A 119 20.86 6.54 -1.11
CA VAL A 119 19.53 5.91 -1.13
C VAL A 119 18.65 6.52 -2.23
N ALA A 120 18.62 7.85 -2.34
CA ALA A 120 17.90 8.53 -3.41
C ALA A 120 18.42 8.12 -4.79
N ALA A 121 19.75 8.03 -4.98
CA ALA A 121 20.34 7.57 -6.22
C ALA A 121 20.02 6.11 -6.53
N ALA A 122 20.03 5.22 -5.54
CA ALA A 122 19.67 3.82 -5.72
C ALA A 122 18.21 3.67 -6.19
N TYR A 123 17.27 4.37 -5.55
CA TYR A 123 15.87 4.34 -5.94
C TYR A 123 15.63 4.91 -7.35
N GLN A 124 16.23 6.07 -7.66
CA GLN A 124 16.07 6.72 -8.96
C GLN A 124 16.67 5.88 -10.11
N ASN A 125 17.84 5.27 -9.89
CA ASN A 125 18.44 4.35 -10.86
C ASN A 125 17.62 3.04 -10.98
N ALA A 126 17.04 2.54 -9.89
CA ALA A 126 16.14 1.40 -9.95
C ALA A 126 14.87 1.69 -10.78
N LEU A 127 14.27 2.87 -10.61
CA LEU A 127 13.15 3.33 -11.44
C LEU A 127 13.54 3.44 -12.92
N ARG A 128 14.70 4.04 -13.22
CA ARG A 128 15.23 4.12 -14.59
C ARG A 128 15.28 2.72 -15.21
N TRP A 129 15.99 1.79 -14.57
CA TRP A 129 16.09 0.41 -15.05
C TRP A 129 14.71 -0.25 -15.24
N LYS A 130 13.83 -0.19 -14.24
CA LYS A 130 12.56 -0.89 -14.28
C LYS A 130 11.60 -0.31 -15.34
N ILE A 131 11.67 0.99 -15.65
CA ILE A 131 10.75 1.66 -16.58
C ILE A 131 11.26 1.67 -18.02
N ASN A 132 12.57 1.77 -18.27
CA ASN A 132 13.08 1.85 -19.66
C ASN A 132 14.11 0.77 -20.02
N GLY A 133 14.44 -0.13 -19.09
CA GLY A 133 15.42 -1.19 -19.33
C GLY A 133 16.88 -0.74 -19.31
N ASP A 134 17.21 0.46 -18.78
CA ASP A 134 18.58 0.96 -18.66
C ASP A 134 19.42 0.11 -17.69
N VAL A 135 20.13 -0.87 -18.25
CA VAL A 135 20.98 -1.81 -17.51
C VAL A 135 22.11 -1.09 -16.77
N ALA A 136 22.60 0.06 -17.27
CA ALA A 136 23.65 0.81 -16.58
C ALA A 136 23.11 1.43 -15.27
N CYS A 137 21.90 1.98 -15.30
CA CYS A 137 21.21 2.38 -14.08
C CYS A 137 20.96 1.18 -13.14
N GLY A 138 20.52 0.04 -13.65
CA GLY A 138 20.31 -1.17 -12.84
C GLY A 138 21.58 -1.63 -12.11
N ASN A 139 22.72 -1.66 -12.81
CA ASN A 139 24.02 -1.95 -12.23
C ASN A 139 24.42 -0.94 -11.16
N ASN A 140 24.18 0.37 -11.40
CA ASN A 140 24.51 1.41 -10.44
C ASN A 140 23.67 1.31 -9.16
N ALA A 141 22.36 1.05 -9.28
CA ALA A 141 21.49 0.85 -8.11
C ALA A 141 21.97 -0.31 -7.23
N VAL A 142 22.30 -1.46 -7.83
CA VAL A 142 22.83 -2.63 -7.11
C VAL A 142 24.22 -2.35 -6.53
N ALA A 143 25.09 -1.65 -7.25
CA ALA A 143 26.42 -1.30 -6.74
C ALA A 143 26.31 -0.47 -5.43
N ILE A 144 25.38 0.48 -5.38
CA ILE A 144 25.11 1.28 -4.17
C ILE A 144 24.64 0.38 -3.02
N MET A 145 23.62 -0.45 -3.26
CA MET A 145 23.08 -1.37 -2.24
C MET A 145 24.13 -2.37 -1.73
N ASN A 146 24.98 -2.87 -2.63
CA ASN A 146 26.05 -3.80 -2.29
C ASN A 146 27.16 -3.14 -1.46
N ALA A 147 27.53 -1.91 -1.78
CA ALA A 147 28.55 -1.15 -1.04
C ALA A 147 28.10 -0.85 0.40
N TRP A 148 26.86 -0.38 0.58
CA TRP A 148 26.31 -0.13 1.91
C TRP A 148 26.12 -1.42 2.72
N SER A 149 25.53 -2.47 2.13
CA SER A 149 25.30 -3.76 2.82
C SER A 149 26.57 -4.50 3.23
N SER A 150 27.71 -4.22 2.60
CA SER A 150 29.00 -4.79 2.99
C SER A 150 29.75 -3.96 4.03
N THR A 151 29.33 -2.72 4.27
CA THR A 151 30.10 -1.75 5.08
C THR A 151 29.36 -1.30 6.34
N LEU A 152 28.06 -0.97 6.24
CA LEU A 152 27.29 -0.37 7.31
C LEU A 152 27.09 -1.35 8.47
N LYS A 153 27.44 -0.91 9.68
CA LYS A 153 27.34 -1.67 10.93
C LYS A 153 26.41 -1.02 11.94
N ALA A 154 26.27 0.32 11.93
CA ALA A 154 25.49 1.04 12.92
C ALA A 154 24.94 2.38 12.39
N ILE A 155 23.88 2.85 13.03
CA ILE A 155 23.39 4.24 12.95
C ILE A 155 23.42 4.80 14.38
N SER A 156 23.98 5.98 14.56
CA SER A 156 24.29 6.57 15.87
C SER A 156 24.13 8.09 15.87
N GLY A 157 24.36 8.72 17.03
CA GLY A 157 24.21 10.15 17.27
C GLY A 157 23.17 10.45 18.36
N SER A 158 22.56 11.65 18.29
CA SER A 158 21.51 12.08 19.21
C SER A 158 20.22 11.28 18.98
N ALA A 159 19.08 11.74 19.51
CA ALA A 159 17.78 11.18 19.14
C ALA A 159 17.57 11.14 17.60
N ASP A 160 18.15 12.07 16.84
CA ASP A 160 17.94 12.17 15.39
C ASP A 160 18.38 10.91 14.62
N ARG A 161 19.20 10.04 15.23
CA ARG A 161 19.54 8.72 14.68
C ARG A 161 18.30 7.85 14.42
N TRP A 162 17.22 8.01 15.18
CA TRP A 162 15.97 7.27 14.97
C TRP A 162 15.28 7.70 13.67
N LEU A 163 15.29 9.00 13.36
CA LEU A 163 14.82 9.51 12.06
C LEU A 163 15.66 8.98 10.91
N ALA A 164 16.99 8.90 11.08
CA ALA A 164 17.86 8.30 10.05
C ALA A 164 17.53 6.81 9.82
N ALA A 165 17.28 6.05 10.89
CA ALA A 165 16.91 4.63 10.78
C ALA A 165 15.52 4.45 10.14
N GLY A 166 14.53 5.26 10.51
CA GLY A 166 13.17 5.14 9.99
C GLY A 166 13.05 5.58 8.54
N ILE A 167 13.48 6.80 8.23
CA ILE A 167 13.35 7.39 6.89
C ILE A 167 14.19 6.59 5.89
N TYR A 168 15.50 6.53 6.08
CA TYR A 168 16.37 5.91 5.08
C TYR A 168 16.18 4.39 5.02
N GLY A 169 15.68 3.77 6.10
CA GLY A 169 15.38 2.34 6.12
C GLY A 169 14.25 1.96 5.15
N TYR A 170 13.12 2.67 5.16
CA TYR A 170 12.01 2.34 4.25
C TYR A 170 12.33 2.68 2.80
N GLU A 171 13.05 3.79 2.57
CA GLU A 171 13.46 4.21 1.25
C GLU A 171 14.43 3.21 0.61
N PHE A 172 15.39 2.70 1.38
CA PHE A 172 16.37 1.75 0.88
C PHE A 172 15.75 0.38 0.60
N ALA A 173 14.80 -0.05 1.44
CA ALA A 173 14.00 -1.24 1.19
C ALA A 173 13.20 -1.14 -0.11
N ASN A 174 12.62 0.04 -0.40
CA ASN A 174 11.92 0.29 -1.65
C ASN A 174 12.84 0.20 -2.87
N ALA A 175 14.05 0.78 -2.82
CA ALA A 175 15.02 0.63 -3.90
C ALA A 175 15.38 -0.84 -4.16
N ALA A 176 15.61 -1.62 -3.09
CA ALA A 176 15.91 -3.04 -3.17
C ALA A 176 14.76 -3.87 -3.75
N GLU A 177 13.52 -3.59 -3.35
CA GLU A 177 12.36 -4.33 -3.83
C GLU A 177 12.17 -4.19 -5.34
N ILE A 178 12.40 -2.99 -5.91
CA ILE A 178 12.37 -2.79 -7.36
C ILE A 178 13.38 -3.74 -8.03
N MET A 179 14.57 -3.84 -7.46
CA MET A 179 15.70 -4.60 -8.02
C MET A 179 15.67 -6.10 -7.70
N ARG A 180 14.75 -6.61 -6.88
CA ARG A 180 14.67 -8.03 -6.48
C ARG A 180 14.74 -9.00 -7.67
N SER A 181 14.14 -8.62 -8.79
CA SER A 181 14.06 -9.43 -10.02
C SER A 181 15.19 -9.16 -11.02
N TYR A 182 16.12 -8.25 -10.70
CA TYR A 182 17.20 -7.88 -11.60
C TYR A 182 18.26 -8.98 -11.65
N SER A 183 18.49 -9.53 -12.84
CA SER A 183 19.48 -10.60 -13.06
C SER A 183 20.92 -10.20 -12.76
N GLY A 184 21.23 -8.89 -12.73
CA GLY A 184 22.53 -8.36 -12.34
C GLY A 184 22.78 -8.34 -10.83
N TRP A 185 21.78 -8.63 -10.00
CA TRP A 185 21.97 -8.72 -8.55
C TRP A 185 22.20 -10.16 -8.11
N ALA A 186 23.40 -10.48 -7.63
CA ALA A 186 23.68 -11.81 -7.14
C ALA A 186 22.79 -12.13 -5.92
N ALA A 187 22.23 -13.34 -5.88
CA ALA A 187 21.35 -13.76 -4.78
C ALA A 187 22.02 -13.61 -3.40
N ALA A 188 23.31 -13.93 -3.28
CA ALA A 188 24.07 -13.77 -2.04
C ALA A 188 24.23 -12.30 -1.62
N ASP A 189 24.35 -11.39 -2.58
CA ASP A 189 24.40 -9.95 -2.31
C ASP A 189 23.05 -9.42 -1.84
N PHE A 190 21.96 -9.89 -2.45
CA PHE A 190 20.61 -9.56 -2.02
C PHE A 190 20.34 -10.06 -0.58
N THR A 191 20.73 -11.30 -0.27
CA THR A 191 20.64 -11.84 1.10
C THR A 191 21.46 -11.03 2.10
N ARG A 192 22.67 -10.57 1.73
CA ARG A 192 23.46 -9.66 2.59
C ARG A 192 22.75 -8.33 2.80
N PHE A 193 22.14 -7.77 1.76
CA PHE A 193 21.35 -6.54 1.88
C PHE A 193 20.17 -6.72 2.85
N GLN A 194 19.38 -7.79 2.69
CA GLN A 194 18.30 -8.13 3.62
C GLN A 194 18.82 -8.27 5.06
N THR A 195 19.99 -8.89 5.23
CA THR A 195 20.64 -9.02 6.54
C THR A 195 20.94 -7.65 7.15
N MET A 196 21.55 -6.73 6.41
CA MET A 196 21.78 -5.36 6.89
C MET A 196 20.47 -4.68 7.33
N MET A 197 19.40 -4.83 6.55
CA MET A 197 18.08 -4.28 6.91
C MET A 197 17.57 -4.86 8.24
N LEU A 198 17.71 -6.17 8.43
CA LEU A 198 17.27 -6.88 9.64
C LEU A 198 18.16 -6.62 10.87
N THR A 199 19.45 -6.35 10.70
CA THR A 199 20.39 -6.24 11.82
C THR A 199 20.79 -4.82 12.17
N VAL A 200 20.67 -3.87 11.24
CA VAL A 200 21.00 -2.44 11.48
C VAL A 200 19.74 -1.60 11.63
N PHE A 201 18.83 -1.67 10.66
CA PHE A 201 17.66 -0.77 10.63
C PHE A 201 16.53 -1.26 11.53
N TYR A 202 16.10 -2.52 11.41
CA TYR A 202 14.97 -3.06 12.17
C TYR A 202 15.12 -2.89 13.70
N PRO A 203 16.24 -3.29 14.34
CA PRO A 203 16.33 -3.23 15.79
C PRO A 203 16.19 -1.81 16.32
N MET A 204 16.67 -0.82 15.56
CA MET A 204 16.54 0.58 15.96
C MET A 204 15.09 1.06 15.89
N ASN A 205 14.40 0.80 14.77
CA ASN A 205 13.02 1.21 14.60
C ASN A 205 12.08 0.52 15.61
N HIS A 206 12.28 -0.78 15.84
CA HIS A 206 11.56 -1.54 16.88
C HIS A 206 11.78 -0.92 18.27
N ASP A 207 13.05 -0.69 18.61
CA ASP A 207 13.42 -0.14 19.91
C ASP A 207 12.82 1.25 20.16
N PHE A 208 12.80 2.08 19.12
CA PHE A 208 12.15 3.38 19.19
C PHE A 208 10.65 3.28 19.45
N LEU A 209 9.93 2.42 18.72
CA LEU A 209 8.48 2.24 18.91
C LEU A 209 8.11 1.64 20.28
N VAL A 210 9.01 0.87 20.89
CA VAL A 210 8.78 0.23 22.20
C VAL A 210 9.20 1.11 23.36
N ARG A 211 10.36 1.77 23.27
CA ARG A 211 10.97 2.48 24.41
C ARG A 211 10.95 3.99 24.25
N HIS A 212 10.64 4.53 23.08
CA HIS A 212 10.65 5.96 22.76
C HIS A 212 11.89 6.67 23.28
N ASN A 213 13.07 6.06 23.06
CA ASN A 213 14.36 6.57 23.54
C ASN A 213 14.38 6.88 25.06
N GLY A 214 13.60 6.16 25.87
CA GLY A 214 13.46 6.36 27.31
C GLY A 214 12.64 7.58 27.73
N ALA A 215 12.00 8.27 26.79
CA ALA A 215 11.13 9.41 27.05
C ALA A 215 9.68 8.97 27.27
N CYS A 216 8.83 9.92 27.67
CA CYS A 216 7.39 9.66 27.70
C CYS A 216 6.84 9.39 26.29
N ILE A 217 5.78 8.59 26.20
CA ILE A 217 5.28 8.07 24.92
C ILE A 217 4.86 9.18 23.92
N THR A 218 4.42 10.34 24.44
CA THR A 218 4.00 11.49 23.62
C THR A 218 5.12 12.50 23.36
N ASN A 219 6.36 12.23 23.79
CA ASN A 219 7.49 13.15 23.65
C ASN A 219 7.84 13.43 22.18
N TYR A 220 7.85 12.38 21.36
CA TYR A 220 8.23 12.46 19.96
C TYR A 220 7.02 12.73 19.09
N TRP A 221 7.20 13.57 18.06
CA TRP A 221 6.15 13.91 17.11
C TRP A 221 5.80 12.73 16.20
N ALA A 222 4.62 12.78 15.57
CA ALA A 222 4.09 11.70 14.75
C ALA A 222 5.07 11.20 13.68
N ASN A 223 5.81 12.09 13.02
CA ASN A 223 6.75 11.71 11.96
C ASN A 223 7.80 10.67 12.40
N TRP A 224 8.19 10.65 13.68
CA TRP A 224 9.20 9.73 14.21
C TRP A 224 8.70 8.29 14.27
N ASP A 225 7.48 8.11 14.75
CA ASP A 225 6.82 6.82 14.79
C ASP A 225 6.44 6.38 13.37
N LEU A 226 5.92 7.31 12.54
CA LEU A 226 5.52 7.05 11.16
C LEU A 226 6.68 6.51 10.31
N CYS A 227 7.86 7.14 10.36
CA CYS A 227 9.02 6.65 9.61
C CYS A 227 9.53 5.31 10.16
N SER A 228 9.48 5.11 11.48
CA SER A 228 9.89 3.85 12.11
C SER A 228 8.98 2.70 11.69
N MET A 229 7.66 2.91 11.69
CA MET A 229 6.68 1.94 11.17
C MET A 229 6.87 1.66 9.68
N ALA A 230 7.09 2.69 8.86
CA ALA A 230 7.36 2.51 7.43
C ALA A 230 8.60 1.65 7.19
N SER A 231 9.66 1.84 7.98
CA SER A 231 10.85 1.00 7.89
C SER A 231 10.55 -0.44 8.32
N ILE A 232 9.89 -0.67 9.46
CA ILE A 232 9.58 -2.04 9.90
C ILE A 232 8.68 -2.77 8.90
N LEU A 233 7.64 -2.10 8.40
CA LEU A 233 6.71 -2.66 7.40
C LEU A 233 7.46 -3.06 6.13
N SER A 234 8.29 -2.16 5.59
CA SER A 234 9.03 -2.39 4.35
C SER A 234 10.11 -3.46 4.49
N ILE A 235 10.77 -3.55 5.65
CA ILE A 235 11.71 -4.63 5.97
C ILE A 235 10.97 -5.97 6.07
N GLY A 236 9.78 -5.99 6.70
CA GLY A 236 8.94 -7.17 6.79
C GLY A 236 8.57 -7.72 5.42
N ILE A 237 8.13 -6.87 4.49
CA ILE A 237 7.83 -7.28 3.12
C ILE A 237 9.12 -7.71 2.40
N LEU A 238 10.18 -6.89 2.41
CA LEU A 238 11.43 -7.19 1.70
C LEU A 238 12.06 -8.52 2.13
N CYS A 239 11.94 -8.88 3.41
CA CYS A 239 12.57 -10.07 3.99
C CYS A 239 11.60 -11.25 4.18
N ASP A 240 10.39 -11.17 3.63
CA ASP A 240 9.35 -12.18 3.80
C ASP A 240 9.03 -12.48 5.29
N ASP A 241 9.14 -11.46 6.16
CA ASP A 241 8.95 -11.54 7.61
C ASP A 241 7.63 -10.92 8.04
N ALA A 242 6.63 -11.80 8.17
CA ALA A 242 5.29 -11.41 8.56
C ALA A 242 5.17 -10.92 10.01
N ALA A 243 6.08 -11.30 10.91
CA ALA A 243 6.03 -10.82 12.28
C ALA A 243 6.30 -9.31 12.31
N LYS A 244 7.30 -8.86 11.54
CA LYS A 244 7.66 -7.44 11.41
C LYS A 244 6.57 -6.64 10.67
N TYR A 245 6.01 -7.20 9.60
CA TYR A 245 4.86 -6.59 8.94
C TYR A 245 3.69 -6.38 9.92
N ASN A 246 3.31 -7.43 10.65
CA ASN A 246 2.20 -7.37 11.61
C ASN A 246 2.50 -6.43 12.78
N GLU A 247 3.75 -6.31 13.22
CA GLU A 247 4.19 -5.33 14.22
C GLU A 247 3.84 -3.91 13.77
N ALA A 248 4.26 -3.53 12.56
CA ALA A 248 4.01 -2.19 12.02
C ALA A 248 2.51 -1.91 11.80
N VAL A 249 1.77 -2.86 11.23
CA VAL A 249 0.31 -2.72 11.04
C VAL A 249 -0.44 -2.64 12.38
N THR A 250 -0.02 -3.41 13.38
CA THR A 250 -0.61 -3.34 14.72
C THR A 250 -0.31 -2.00 15.39
N TYR A 251 0.91 -1.49 15.24
CA TYR A 251 1.29 -0.18 15.78
C TYR A 251 0.47 0.94 15.13
N PHE A 252 0.29 0.90 13.81
CA PHE A 252 -0.56 1.88 13.11
C PHE A 252 -1.98 1.93 13.69
N LYS A 253 -2.56 0.77 13.99
CA LYS A 253 -3.96 0.67 14.47
C LYS A 253 -4.11 0.98 15.96
N THR A 254 -3.17 0.53 16.79
CA THR A 254 -3.32 0.51 18.26
C THR A 254 -2.02 0.80 19.03
N GLY A 255 -1.00 1.33 18.36
CA GLY A 255 0.25 1.74 18.99
C GLY A 255 0.05 2.86 20.01
N ALA A 256 0.93 2.92 21.01
CA ALA A 256 0.79 3.88 22.11
C ALA A 256 1.33 5.28 21.79
N GLY A 257 2.20 5.39 20.78
CA GLY A 257 2.85 6.64 20.38
C GLY A 257 2.09 7.41 19.30
N ASN A 258 2.62 8.58 18.97
CA ASN A 258 1.98 9.57 18.12
C ASN A 258 1.85 9.15 16.64
N GLY A 259 2.51 8.07 16.20
CA GLY A 259 2.34 7.57 14.82
C GLY A 259 1.14 6.66 14.62
N ALA A 260 0.58 6.08 15.68
CA ALA A 260 -0.68 5.34 15.55
C ALA A 260 -1.77 6.29 15.06
N ILE A 261 -2.64 5.85 14.16
CA ILE A 261 -3.51 6.74 13.38
C ILE A 261 -4.45 7.58 14.24
N ASP A 262 -4.87 7.05 15.39
CA ASP A 262 -5.73 7.78 16.35
C ASP A 262 -4.98 8.88 17.12
N HIS A 263 -3.67 8.75 17.25
CA HIS A 263 -2.80 9.75 17.86
C HIS A 263 -2.21 10.72 16.84
N ALA A 264 -1.94 10.26 15.61
CA ALA A 264 -1.49 11.08 14.50
C ALA A 264 -2.59 12.04 14.02
N VAL A 265 -3.86 11.64 14.16
CA VAL A 265 -5.04 12.44 13.81
C VAL A 265 -5.98 12.51 15.02
N PRO A 266 -5.63 13.31 16.06
CA PRO A 266 -6.34 13.30 17.34
C PRO A 266 -7.76 13.86 17.28
N PHE A 267 -8.09 14.69 16.28
CA PHE A 267 -9.40 15.34 16.17
C PHE A 267 -9.95 15.24 14.77
N LEU A 268 -11.22 14.85 14.66
CA LEU A 268 -12.01 14.85 13.42
C LEU A 268 -13.06 15.96 13.50
N TYR A 269 -13.31 16.60 12.36
CA TYR A 269 -14.26 17.69 12.22
C TYR A 269 -15.34 17.38 11.20
N THR A 270 -16.46 18.11 11.32
CA THR A 270 -17.51 18.13 10.31
C THR A 270 -16.93 18.44 8.93
N GLY A 271 -17.39 17.73 7.90
CA GLY A 271 -16.87 17.85 6.53
C GLY A 271 -15.69 16.91 6.22
N GLY A 272 -15.33 16.01 7.15
CA GLY A 272 -14.34 14.96 6.90
C GLY A 272 -12.89 15.43 7.02
N LEU A 273 -12.63 16.55 7.68
CA LEU A 273 -11.28 17.04 7.94
C LEU A 273 -10.75 16.48 9.27
N GLY A 274 -9.44 16.18 9.33
CA GLY A 274 -8.78 15.71 10.54
C GLY A 274 -7.56 16.56 10.91
N GLN A 275 -7.52 17.09 12.14
CA GLN A 275 -6.33 17.79 12.61
C GLN A 275 -5.18 16.81 12.74
N GLY A 276 -4.05 17.08 12.09
CA GLY A 276 -2.83 16.33 12.31
C GLY A 276 -2.12 16.75 13.59
N GLN A 277 -1.46 15.80 14.23
CA GLN A 277 -0.75 15.99 15.49
C GLN A 277 0.29 17.11 15.44
N GLU A 278 0.94 17.31 14.28
CA GLU A 278 1.98 18.32 14.09
C GLU A 278 1.47 19.68 13.59
N SER A 279 0.18 19.82 13.32
CA SER A 279 -0.39 21.02 12.68
C SER A 279 -0.17 22.32 13.47
N GLY A 280 -0.09 22.24 14.80
CA GLY A 280 0.21 23.39 15.66
C GLY A 280 1.70 23.69 15.82
N ARG A 281 2.59 22.82 15.31
CA ARG A 281 4.05 23.00 15.34
C ARG A 281 4.51 23.82 14.13
N ASP A 282 4.39 23.25 12.94
CA ASP A 282 4.66 23.89 11.65
C ASP A 282 4.13 23.02 10.51
N GLN A 283 3.93 23.63 9.34
CA GLN A 283 3.40 22.92 8.18
C GLN A 283 4.42 22.04 7.47
N GLY A 284 5.72 22.29 7.67
CA GLY A 284 6.79 21.48 7.07
C GLY A 284 6.80 20.04 7.59
N HIS A 285 6.53 19.86 8.88
CA HIS A 285 6.41 18.54 9.49
C HIS A 285 5.00 17.95 9.37
N GLN A 286 3.95 18.77 9.43
CA GLN A 286 2.61 18.28 9.11
C GLN A 286 2.53 17.70 7.68
N CYS A 287 3.19 18.31 6.70
CA CYS A 287 3.29 17.74 5.36
C CYS A 287 4.20 16.49 5.30
N LEU A 288 5.19 16.37 6.19
CA LEU A 288 6.01 15.16 6.31
C LEU A 288 5.17 13.97 6.82
N ASP A 289 4.25 14.18 7.75
CA ASP A 289 3.34 13.13 8.21
C ASP A 289 2.54 12.53 7.05
N ILE A 290 2.03 13.37 6.14
CA ILE A 290 1.35 12.91 4.93
C ILE A 290 2.30 12.12 4.02
N ALA A 291 3.53 12.61 3.87
CA ALA A 291 4.58 11.97 3.07
C ALA A 291 5.06 10.62 3.64
N LEU A 292 4.78 10.31 4.91
CA LEU A 292 5.08 9.02 5.53
C LEU A 292 3.84 8.11 5.60
N LEU A 293 2.67 8.66 5.92
CA LEU A 293 1.39 7.93 5.96
C LEU A 293 1.02 7.34 4.60
N GLY A 294 1.18 8.12 3.52
CA GLY A 294 0.86 7.67 2.16
C GLY A 294 1.64 6.41 1.78
N PRO A 295 2.99 6.45 1.76
CA PRO A 295 3.82 5.27 1.50
C PRO A 295 3.53 4.08 2.40
N PHE A 296 3.34 4.31 3.70
CA PHE A 296 2.99 3.24 4.65
C PHE A 296 1.69 2.54 4.24
N CYS A 297 0.63 3.30 3.98
CA CYS A 297 -0.66 2.76 3.57
C CYS A 297 -0.58 2.09 2.19
N GLN A 298 0.21 2.62 1.26
CA GLN A 298 0.38 2.04 -0.08
C GLN A 298 1.09 0.69 -0.05
N MET A 299 2.15 0.57 0.76
CA MET A 299 2.86 -0.71 0.92
C MET A 299 1.93 -1.77 1.53
N ALA A 300 1.15 -1.43 2.56
CA ALA A 300 0.17 -2.36 3.13
C ALA A 300 -0.97 -2.70 2.14
N PHE A 301 -1.46 -1.69 1.40
CA PHE A 301 -2.51 -1.88 0.40
C PHE A 301 -2.08 -2.85 -0.69
N ASN A 302 -0.82 -2.79 -1.14
CA ASN A 302 -0.28 -3.72 -2.12
C ASN A 302 -0.26 -5.17 -1.60
N GLN A 303 -0.08 -5.37 -0.29
CA GLN A 303 -0.12 -6.69 0.36
C GLN A 303 -1.53 -7.21 0.68
N GLY A 304 -2.56 -6.37 0.61
CA GLY A 304 -3.96 -6.78 0.83
C GLY A 304 -4.67 -6.04 1.95
N ASP A 305 -3.93 -5.25 2.74
CA ASP A 305 -4.47 -4.53 3.87
C ASP A 305 -4.77 -3.08 3.48
N ASP A 306 -6.06 -2.77 3.35
CA ASP A 306 -6.52 -1.41 3.08
C ASP A 306 -6.43 -0.53 4.35
N LEU A 307 -5.24 0.01 4.59
CA LEU A 307 -4.99 0.97 5.68
C LEU A 307 -5.34 2.41 5.28
N PHE A 308 -5.52 2.70 3.98
CA PHE A 308 -6.07 3.99 3.55
C PHE A 308 -7.53 4.14 3.98
N GLY A 309 -8.31 3.06 3.88
CA GLY A 309 -9.71 2.99 4.27
C GLY A 309 -9.97 2.89 5.78
N TYR A 310 -8.93 2.63 6.58
CA TYR A 310 -9.05 2.39 8.02
C TYR A 310 -9.59 3.63 8.77
N GLU A 311 -10.40 3.38 9.81
CA GLU A 311 -11.09 4.41 10.62
C GLU A 311 -11.83 5.46 9.79
N SER A 312 -12.60 5.00 8.80
CA SER A 312 -13.39 5.86 7.90
C SER A 312 -12.53 6.85 7.10
N ASN A 313 -11.47 6.35 6.47
CA ASN A 313 -10.51 7.14 5.69
C ASN A 313 -9.77 8.20 6.51
N LYS A 314 -9.31 7.88 7.73
CA LYS A 314 -8.65 8.85 8.62
C LYS A 314 -7.37 9.45 7.99
N THR A 315 -6.67 8.67 7.16
CA THR A 315 -5.55 9.14 6.32
C THR A 315 -5.98 10.21 5.30
N LEU A 316 -7.17 10.08 4.68
CA LEU A 316 -7.72 11.13 3.82
C LEU A 316 -8.08 12.37 4.63
N ALA A 317 -8.69 12.20 5.80
CA ALA A 317 -9.15 13.32 6.62
C ALA A 317 -7.99 14.26 6.99
N VAL A 318 -6.86 13.72 7.42
CA VAL A 318 -5.66 14.53 7.73
C VAL A 318 -5.00 15.11 6.48
N SER A 319 -5.05 14.40 5.36
CA SER A 319 -4.53 14.90 4.08
C SER A 319 -5.35 16.09 3.57
N GLU A 320 -6.68 16.00 3.58
CA GLU A 320 -7.59 17.07 3.16
C GLU A 320 -7.47 18.30 4.09
N TYR A 321 -7.34 18.09 5.40
CA TYR A 321 -7.10 19.17 6.36
C TYR A 321 -5.80 19.89 6.06
N THR A 322 -4.71 19.13 5.91
CA THR A 322 -3.37 19.66 5.66
C THR A 322 -3.32 20.41 4.33
N ALA A 323 -3.86 19.80 3.26
CA ALA A 323 -3.92 20.42 1.94
C ALA A 323 -4.78 21.68 1.94
N SER A 324 -5.97 21.65 2.55
CA SER A 324 -6.85 22.83 2.62
C SER A 324 -6.16 24.02 3.28
N TYR A 325 -5.51 23.79 4.43
CA TYR A 325 -4.82 24.87 5.13
C TYR A 325 -3.62 25.41 4.34
N ASN A 326 -2.83 24.54 3.72
CA ASN A 326 -1.68 24.93 2.91
C ASN A 326 -2.06 25.56 1.56
N LEU A 327 -3.29 25.36 1.08
CA LEU A 327 -3.88 26.10 -0.05
C LEU A 327 -4.38 27.51 0.32
N GLY A 328 -4.25 27.91 1.59
CA GLY A 328 -4.63 29.24 2.07
C GLY A 328 -6.02 29.32 2.70
N ASN A 329 -6.77 28.22 2.77
CA ASN A 329 -8.06 28.20 3.46
C ASN A 329 -7.88 28.16 4.99
N THR A 330 -8.92 28.54 5.72
CA THR A 330 -8.97 28.33 7.18
C THR A 330 -9.46 26.92 7.49
N VAL A 331 -8.97 26.37 8.60
CA VAL A 331 -9.39 25.07 9.14
C VAL A 331 -9.63 25.21 10.64
N PRO A 332 -10.56 24.43 11.22
CA PRO A 332 -10.74 24.40 12.67
C PRO A 332 -9.49 23.87 13.37
N PHE A 333 -9.25 24.30 14.61
CA PHE A 333 -8.16 23.78 15.42
C PHE A 333 -8.63 23.60 16.87
N THR A 334 -8.38 22.42 17.42
CA THR A 334 -8.64 22.06 18.80
C THR A 334 -7.31 21.99 19.53
N THR A 335 -7.26 22.59 20.72
CA THR A 335 -6.05 22.60 21.55
C THR A 335 -5.48 21.18 21.67
N TYR A 336 -4.25 21.03 21.19
CA TYR A 336 -3.51 19.78 21.28
C TYR A 336 -2.61 19.82 22.50
N ASN A 337 -2.69 18.81 23.37
CA ASN A 337 -1.89 18.71 24.59
C ASN A 337 -1.01 17.45 24.52
N TRP A 338 0.23 17.56 25.00
CA TRP A 338 1.15 16.42 25.06
C TRP A 338 2.11 16.50 26.26
N GLY A 339 2.82 15.40 26.52
CA GLY A 339 3.90 15.34 27.49
C GLY A 339 5.25 15.34 26.79
N SER A 340 6.25 16.06 27.31
CA SER A 340 7.62 16.07 26.78
C SER A 340 8.66 15.57 27.79
N GLY A 341 9.79 15.12 27.28
CA GLY A 341 10.95 14.66 28.05
C GLY A 341 10.70 13.32 28.76
N THR A 342 11.52 13.02 29.76
CA THR A 342 11.39 11.81 30.58
C THR A 342 10.37 11.96 31.71
N THR A 343 9.95 13.19 32.02
CA THR A 343 9.05 13.52 33.13
C THR A 343 7.60 13.78 32.70
N CYS A 344 7.28 13.62 31.41
CA CYS A 344 5.96 13.94 30.85
C CYS A 344 5.53 15.39 31.09
N ALA A 345 6.45 16.36 31.00
CA ALA A 345 6.12 17.76 31.24
C ALA A 345 4.99 18.21 30.30
N ALA A 346 3.93 18.80 30.85
CA ALA A 346 2.74 19.16 30.08
C ALA A 346 3.02 20.34 29.15
N ASN A 347 2.62 20.19 27.89
CA ASN A 347 2.70 21.22 26.86
C ASN A 347 1.40 21.29 26.09
N SER A 348 1.17 22.43 25.42
CA SER A 348 0.00 22.61 24.57
C SER A 348 0.28 23.51 23.37
N GLN A 349 -0.49 23.27 22.30
CA GLN A 349 -0.62 24.12 21.14
C GLN A 349 -2.09 24.49 21.05
N THR A 350 -2.39 25.79 21.08
CA THR A 350 -3.78 26.31 21.10
C THR A 350 -4.25 26.83 19.75
N VAL A 351 -3.33 26.96 18.80
CA VAL A 351 -3.60 27.45 17.44
C VAL A 351 -2.81 26.62 16.43
N ILE A 352 -3.34 26.53 15.22
CA ILE A 352 -2.60 26.02 14.07
C ILE A 352 -1.43 26.97 13.74
N SER A 353 -0.29 26.39 13.31
CA SER A 353 0.91 27.17 13.01
C SER A 353 0.93 27.65 11.56
N GLU A 354 1.10 28.96 11.35
CA GLU A 354 1.36 29.57 10.04
C GLU A 354 2.80 29.30 9.54
N SER A 355 3.69 28.77 10.40
CA SER A 355 5.08 28.51 10.04
C SER A 355 5.17 27.50 8.91
N GLY A 356 5.81 27.91 7.81
CA GLY A 356 5.99 27.07 6.63
C GLY A 356 4.73 26.80 5.81
N ARG A 357 3.63 27.55 6.02
CA ARG A 357 2.38 27.37 5.27
C ARG A 357 2.58 27.49 3.76
N GLY A 358 1.97 26.57 3.02
CA GLY A 358 2.23 26.34 1.60
C GLY A 358 3.44 25.44 1.35
N ASN A 359 3.82 24.59 2.33
CA ASN A 359 5.00 23.74 2.23
C ASN A 359 4.88 22.76 1.05
N ILE A 360 5.96 22.59 0.29
CA ILE A 360 6.00 21.75 -0.91
C ILE A 360 6.78 20.46 -0.62
N ARG A 361 6.12 19.31 -0.76
CA ARG A 361 6.71 17.95 -0.65
C ARG A 361 6.03 17.00 -1.65
N PRO A 362 6.75 16.03 -2.24
CA PRO A 362 6.21 15.11 -3.24
C PRO A 362 5.46 13.94 -2.57
N SER A 363 4.22 14.19 -2.14
CA SER A 363 3.37 13.19 -1.50
C SER A 363 1.92 13.19 -1.98
N TRP A 364 1.50 14.18 -2.75
CA TRP A 364 0.09 14.46 -2.99
C TRP A 364 -0.47 13.67 -4.15
N GLU A 365 0.38 13.31 -5.11
CA GLU A 365 0.00 12.38 -6.18
C GLU A 365 -0.44 11.03 -5.63
N LEU A 366 0.28 10.48 -4.65
CA LEU A 366 -0.08 9.22 -4.03
C LEU A 366 -1.46 9.30 -3.37
N ILE A 367 -1.66 10.31 -2.50
CA ILE A 367 -2.92 10.50 -1.79
C ILE A 367 -4.07 10.71 -2.77
N TYR A 368 -3.93 11.65 -3.70
CA TYR A 368 -4.98 11.97 -4.67
C TYR A 368 -5.36 10.76 -5.51
N ASN A 369 -4.39 10.08 -6.12
CA ASN A 369 -4.67 8.98 -7.02
C ASN A 369 -5.24 7.77 -6.28
N HIS A 370 -4.76 7.47 -5.07
CA HIS A 370 -5.35 6.40 -4.28
C HIS A 370 -6.84 6.68 -4.00
N PHE A 371 -7.16 7.81 -3.38
CA PHE A 371 -8.54 8.06 -2.99
C PHE A 371 -9.46 8.31 -4.19
N ALA A 372 -9.10 9.22 -5.10
CA ALA A 372 -9.98 9.60 -6.19
C ALA A 372 -10.06 8.53 -7.30
N ASN A 373 -8.92 7.96 -7.68
CA ASN A 373 -8.83 7.11 -8.88
C ASN A 373 -8.90 5.62 -8.56
N VAL A 374 -8.38 5.18 -7.42
CA VAL A 374 -8.42 3.76 -7.01
C VAL A 374 -9.69 3.46 -6.19
N ALA A 375 -9.94 4.23 -5.14
CA ALA A 375 -11.05 4.01 -4.19
C ALA A 375 -12.37 4.66 -4.63
N GLY A 376 -12.34 5.64 -5.54
CA GLY A 376 -13.53 6.40 -5.95
C GLY A 376 -14.07 7.32 -4.85
N VAL A 377 -13.22 7.73 -3.92
CA VAL A 377 -13.51 8.66 -2.82
C VAL A 377 -13.01 10.06 -3.19
N THR A 378 -13.87 11.07 -3.03
CA THR A 378 -13.51 12.46 -3.32
C THR A 378 -12.38 12.95 -2.42
N ALA A 379 -11.29 13.42 -3.02
CA ALA A 379 -10.12 14.01 -2.35
C ALA A 379 -9.86 15.42 -2.90
N THR A 380 -10.72 16.37 -2.54
CA THR A 380 -10.83 17.70 -3.16
C THR A 380 -9.55 18.52 -3.05
N TYR A 381 -9.06 18.72 -1.83
CA TYR A 381 -7.89 19.56 -1.58
C TYR A 381 -6.60 18.85 -1.94
N SER A 382 -6.53 17.54 -1.72
CA SER A 382 -5.41 16.71 -2.17
C SER A 382 -5.24 16.76 -3.68
N ALA A 383 -6.34 16.76 -4.46
CA ALA A 383 -6.30 16.91 -5.92
C ALA A 383 -5.75 18.27 -6.36
N GLN A 384 -6.19 19.36 -5.72
CA GLN A 384 -5.70 20.71 -6.00
C GLN A 384 -4.21 20.82 -5.71
N TYR A 385 -3.77 20.27 -4.58
CA TYR A 385 -2.39 20.34 -4.15
C TYR A 385 -1.47 19.46 -5.02
N ALA A 386 -1.91 18.25 -5.39
CA ALA A 386 -1.22 17.42 -6.38
C ALA A 386 -1.08 18.15 -7.73
N THR A 387 -2.12 18.85 -8.18
CA THR A 387 -2.08 19.64 -9.42
C THR A 387 -1.05 20.78 -9.33
N ASN A 388 -0.98 21.49 -8.21
CA ASN A 388 -0.04 22.59 -8.02
C ASN A 388 1.42 22.13 -7.95
N MET A 389 1.68 20.87 -7.59
CA MET A 389 3.03 20.33 -7.45
C MET A 389 3.54 19.56 -8.67
N ARG A 390 2.67 19.24 -9.64
CA ARG A 390 3.04 18.49 -10.84
C ARG A 390 4.06 19.26 -11.71
N PRO A 391 5.07 18.56 -12.28
CA PRO A 391 5.46 17.19 -11.97
C PRO A 391 6.24 17.10 -10.65
N GLU A 392 5.83 16.21 -9.75
CA GLU A 392 6.54 15.92 -8.50
C GLU A 392 7.92 15.32 -8.79
N GLY A 393 8.97 15.87 -8.16
CA GLY A 393 10.33 15.32 -8.15
C GLY A 393 10.57 14.39 -6.96
N GLY A 394 11.83 14.16 -6.61
CA GLY A 394 12.19 13.37 -5.42
C GLY A 394 13.46 13.88 -4.74
N GLY A 395 14.23 12.96 -4.15
CA GLY A 395 15.53 13.28 -3.53
C GLY A 395 16.40 14.17 -4.41
N GLY A 396 16.73 15.37 -3.92
CA GLY A 396 17.51 16.40 -4.64
C GLY A 396 16.70 17.47 -5.37
N ASP A 397 15.36 17.38 -5.42
CA ASP A 397 14.48 18.40 -6.00
C ASP A 397 13.88 19.37 -4.96
N TYR A 398 13.97 19.04 -3.66
CA TYR A 398 13.31 19.78 -2.57
C TYR A 398 14.30 20.33 -1.54
N GLY A 399 15.50 20.71 -2.00
CA GLY A 399 16.58 21.26 -1.17
C GLY A 399 17.77 20.30 -1.00
N SER A 400 18.87 20.84 -0.48
CA SER A 400 20.13 20.11 -0.29
C SER A 400 20.31 19.50 1.10
N THR A 401 19.42 19.83 2.04
CA THR A 401 19.40 19.26 3.40
C THR A 401 18.50 18.04 3.45
N SER A 402 18.48 17.32 4.58
CA SER A 402 17.73 16.07 4.70
C SER A 402 16.25 16.20 4.38
N GLY A 403 15.63 17.35 4.62
CA GLY A 403 14.23 17.63 4.29
C GLY A 403 13.88 17.34 2.83
N GLY A 404 14.84 17.57 1.91
CA GLY A 404 14.70 17.29 0.49
C GLY A 404 14.83 15.80 0.12
N TYR A 405 15.10 14.94 1.09
CA TYR A 405 15.36 13.50 0.97
C TYR A 405 14.61 12.69 2.05
N ASP A 406 13.62 13.27 2.73
CA ASP A 406 12.80 12.53 3.70
C ASP A 406 11.70 11.67 3.02
N GLN A 407 11.58 11.79 1.70
CA GLN A 407 10.64 11.05 0.87
C GLN A 407 11.23 10.72 -0.51
N LEU A 408 10.84 9.56 -1.05
CA LEU A 408 11.28 9.09 -2.38
C LEU A 408 10.77 9.95 -3.55
N GLY A 409 9.51 10.38 -3.49
CA GLY A 409 8.87 11.23 -4.47
C GLY A 409 8.62 10.59 -5.85
N PHE A 410 8.63 11.43 -6.88
CA PHE A 410 8.28 11.13 -8.28
C PHE A 410 6.84 10.67 -8.48
N GLY A 411 5.91 11.13 -7.63
CA GLY A 411 4.54 10.65 -7.61
C GLY A 411 3.76 10.88 -8.91
N THR A 412 4.10 11.93 -9.68
CA THR A 412 3.50 12.17 -11.00
C THR A 412 3.82 11.05 -11.99
N LEU A 413 5.02 10.46 -11.90
CA LEU A 413 5.39 9.28 -12.68
C LEU A 413 4.78 8.01 -12.08
N THR A 414 4.89 7.83 -10.76
CA THR A 414 4.70 6.52 -10.15
C THR A 414 3.25 6.23 -9.73
N PHE A 415 2.52 7.24 -9.26
CA PHE A 415 1.19 7.07 -8.68
C PHE A 415 0.07 7.61 -9.56
N THR A 416 0.37 8.43 -10.57
CA THR A 416 -0.66 8.81 -11.54
C THR A 416 -1.29 7.56 -12.14
N THR A 417 -2.59 7.45 -11.95
CA THR A 417 -3.47 6.49 -12.59
C THR A 417 -4.77 7.21 -12.92
N THR A 418 -5.44 6.80 -13.98
CA THR A 418 -6.83 7.20 -14.17
C THR A 418 -7.71 6.40 -13.24
N THR A 419 -8.94 6.86 -12.99
CA THR A 419 -9.99 5.94 -12.58
C THR A 419 -9.96 4.78 -13.57
N GLN A 420 -9.97 3.55 -13.08
CA GLN A 420 -10.09 2.37 -13.94
C GLN A 420 -11.57 1.98 -14.02
N PRO A 421 -12.39 2.49 -14.98
CA PRO A 421 -13.72 1.93 -15.18
C PRO A 421 -13.81 1.32 -16.58
N ILE A 422 -13.24 0.12 -16.75
CA ILE A 422 -14.10 -0.89 -17.39
C ILE A 422 -15.28 -1.06 -16.42
N ALA A 423 -16.45 -0.57 -16.84
CA ALA A 423 -17.64 -0.58 -16.01
C ALA A 423 -17.95 -2.00 -15.54
N ASN A 424 -18.60 -2.13 -14.37
CA ASN A 424 -19.10 -3.44 -13.97
C ASN A 424 -20.10 -3.92 -15.00
N GLY A 425 -19.92 -5.15 -15.48
CA GLY A 425 -20.68 -5.64 -16.61
C GLY A 425 -20.19 -7.00 -17.07
N THR A 426 -20.89 -7.58 -18.04
CA THR A 426 -20.45 -8.80 -18.71
C THR A 426 -19.73 -8.41 -19.98
N TYR A 427 -18.56 -9.01 -20.20
CA TYR A 427 -17.71 -8.73 -21.35
C TYR A 427 -17.18 -10.02 -21.95
N HIS A 428 -16.71 -9.92 -23.19
CA HIS A 428 -15.84 -10.90 -23.81
C HIS A 428 -14.41 -10.32 -23.85
N LEU A 429 -13.41 -11.16 -23.62
CA LEU A 429 -11.99 -10.78 -23.73
C LEU A 429 -11.42 -11.38 -25.02
N LEU A 430 -11.18 -10.54 -26.02
CA LEU A 430 -10.65 -10.94 -27.33
C LEU A 430 -9.14 -10.76 -27.36
N ASN A 431 -8.39 -11.84 -27.58
CA ASN A 431 -6.93 -11.76 -27.67
C ASN A 431 -6.49 -11.14 -29.00
N ARG A 432 -5.55 -10.20 -28.93
CA ARG A 432 -5.02 -9.48 -30.09
C ARG A 432 -4.26 -10.37 -31.07
N ALA A 433 -3.51 -11.37 -30.58
CA ALA A 433 -2.71 -12.23 -31.44
C ALA A 433 -3.54 -13.31 -32.14
N SER A 434 -4.47 -13.96 -31.43
CA SER A 434 -5.19 -15.13 -31.94
C SER A 434 -6.57 -14.81 -32.56
N GLY A 435 -7.13 -13.64 -32.26
CA GLY A 435 -8.50 -13.28 -32.63
C GLY A 435 -9.58 -14.15 -31.95
N LYS A 436 -9.25 -14.78 -30.82
CA LYS A 436 -10.14 -15.68 -30.07
C LYS A 436 -10.46 -15.14 -28.68
N TYR A 437 -11.55 -15.64 -28.11
CA TYR A 437 -12.08 -15.18 -26.84
C TYR A 437 -11.58 -16.05 -25.69
N LEU A 438 -11.34 -15.42 -24.53
CA LEU A 438 -11.13 -16.12 -23.26
C LEU A 438 -12.35 -17.00 -22.94
N ASP A 439 -12.11 -18.30 -22.75
CA ASP A 439 -13.17 -19.31 -22.69
C ASP A 439 -12.86 -20.31 -21.56
N ASN A 440 -13.84 -20.61 -20.70
CA ASN A 440 -13.67 -21.59 -19.63
C ASN A 440 -13.72 -23.06 -20.11
N LEU A 441 -13.74 -23.28 -21.42
CA LEU A 441 -13.78 -24.56 -22.14
C LEU A 441 -14.99 -25.42 -21.80
N GLY A 442 -16.08 -24.81 -21.32
CA GLY A 442 -17.28 -25.51 -20.86
C GLY A 442 -17.12 -26.22 -19.51
N ALA A 443 -16.00 -26.02 -18.82
CA ALA A 443 -15.75 -26.65 -17.53
C ALA A 443 -16.47 -25.89 -16.39
N THR A 444 -16.95 -26.63 -15.39
CA THR A 444 -17.69 -26.07 -14.24
C THR A 444 -17.05 -26.41 -12.88
N THR A 445 -15.95 -27.17 -12.87
CA THR A 445 -15.22 -27.58 -11.66
C THR A 445 -14.13 -26.57 -11.30
N ASN A 446 -13.73 -26.56 -10.02
CA ASN A 446 -12.54 -25.83 -9.58
C ASN A 446 -11.28 -26.42 -10.22
N ALA A 447 -10.25 -25.59 -10.35
CA ALA A 447 -8.95 -25.93 -10.96
C ALA A 447 -9.02 -26.31 -12.45
N ALA A 448 -10.19 -26.24 -13.09
CA ALA A 448 -10.28 -26.46 -14.52
C ALA A 448 -9.54 -25.34 -15.27
N ASN A 449 -8.77 -25.72 -16.29
CA ASN A 449 -8.04 -24.75 -17.11
C ASN A 449 -9.02 -23.83 -17.84
N VAL A 450 -8.61 -22.58 -17.99
CA VAL A 450 -9.22 -21.61 -18.89
C VAL A 450 -8.39 -21.59 -20.17
N GLY A 451 -9.04 -21.49 -21.31
CA GLY A 451 -8.40 -21.45 -22.61
C GLY A 451 -8.98 -20.36 -23.49
N GLN A 452 -8.90 -20.59 -24.80
CA GLN A 452 -9.47 -19.70 -25.80
C GLN A 452 -10.28 -20.46 -26.84
N TRP A 453 -11.27 -19.79 -27.41
CA TRP A 453 -12.11 -20.36 -28.45
C TRP A 453 -12.59 -19.30 -29.45
N ALA A 454 -12.89 -19.72 -30.68
CA ALA A 454 -13.52 -18.86 -31.68
C ALA A 454 -14.86 -18.30 -31.18
N SER A 455 -15.31 -17.18 -31.75
CA SER A 455 -16.55 -16.51 -31.34
C SER A 455 -17.75 -17.46 -31.29
N SER A 456 -18.52 -17.39 -30.21
CA SER A 456 -19.78 -18.12 -30.07
C SER A 456 -20.77 -17.33 -29.20
N THR A 457 -22.00 -17.83 -29.08
CA THR A 457 -23.01 -17.28 -28.17
C THR A 457 -22.94 -17.88 -26.76
N SER A 458 -21.99 -18.79 -26.51
CA SER A 458 -21.86 -19.54 -25.26
C SER A 458 -21.58 -18.63 -24.06
N GLY A 459 -22.14 -18.98 -22.89
CA GLY A 459 -21.80 -18.34 -21.62
C GLY A 459 -20.35 -18.56 -21.18
N ASN A 460 -19.64 -19.51 -21.81
CA ASN A 460 -18.25 -19.82 -21.52
C ASN A 460 -17.27 -18.68 -21.85
N GLN A 461 -17.67 -17.80 -22.79
CA GLN A 461 -16.87 -16.67 -23.27
C GLN A 461 -17.25 -15.34 -22.60
N LYS A 462 -18.24 -15.38 -21.71
CA LYS A 462 -18.79 -14.21 -21.04
C LYS A 462 -18.24 -14.13 -19.64
N TRP A 463 -17.61 -13.01 -19.32
CA TRP A 463 -16.96 -12.76 -18.04
C TRP A 463 -17.57 -11.52 -17.39
N ALA A 464 -18.22 -11.69 -16.25
CA ALA A 464 -18.69 -10.61 -15.42
C ALA A 464 -17.49 -9.97 -14.70
N LEU A 465 -17.16 -8.74 -15.06
CA LEU A 465 -16.15 -7.92 -14.41
C LEU A 465 -16.80 -7.17 -13.24
N SER A 466 -16.17 -7.29 -12.08
CA SER A 466 -16.52 -6.53 -10.87
C SER A 466 -15.28 -5.85 -10.32
N TYR A 467 -15.32 -4.52 -10.23
CA TYR A 467 -14.25 -3.70 -9.68
C TYR A 467 -14.54 -3.33 -8.23
N SER A 468 -13.57 -3.55 -7.34
CA SER A 468 -13.63 -3.16 -5.94
C SER A 468 -12.22 -3.04 -5.37
N GLY A 469 -11.96 -1.97 -4.60
CA GLY A 469 -10.70 -1.78 -3.89
C GLY A 469 -9.47 -1.85 -4.79
N GLY A 470 -9.52 -1.28 -5.99
CA GLY A 470 -8.38 -1.24 -6.92
C GLY A 470 -8.24 -2.44 -7.86
N TYR A 471 -9.04 -3.50 -7.69
CA TYR A 471 -8.88 -4.74 -8.46
C TYR A 471 -10.18 -5.20 -9.11
N TYR A 472 -10.02 -5.84 -10.27
CA TYR A 472 -11.07 -6.57 -10.94
C TYR A 472 -11.12 -8.03 -10.51
N LYS A 473 -12.32 -8.56 -10.44
CA LYS A 473 -12.62 -9.98 -10.45
C LYS A 473 -13.39 -10.30 -11.73
N LEU A 474 -12.91 -11.31 -12.48
CA LEU A 474 -13.52 -11.77 -13.72
C LEU A 474 -14.23 -13.09 -13.44
N THR A 475 -15.56 -13.13 -13.50
CA THR A 475 -16.37 -14.32 -13.20
C THR A 475 -17.02 -14.87 -14.46
N CYS A 476 -16.70 -16.10 -14.84
CA CYS A 476 -17.31 -16.74 -16.00
C CYS A 476 -18.82 -16.94 -15.76
N VAL A 477 -19.64 -16.52 -16.72
CA VAL A 477 -21.11 -16.55 -16.61
C VAL A 477 -21.65 -17.98 -16.60
N SER A 478 -21.03 -18.93 -17.32
CA SER A 478 -21.55 -20.30 -17.37
C SER A 478 -21.26 -21.13 -16.11
N SER A 479 -20.13 -20.89 -15.43
CA SER A 479 -19.71 -21.67 -14.27
C SER A 479 -19.85 -20.95 -12.93
N SER A 480 -20.09 -19.64 -12.94
CA SER A 480 -20.05 -18.74 -11.78
C SER A 480 -18.71 -18.76 -11.02
N LYS A 481 -17.63 -19.16 -11.69
CA LYS A 481 -16.27 -19.23 -11.14
C LYS A 481 -15.40 -18.10 -11.65
N CYS A 482 -14.46 -17.68 -10.83
CA CYS A 482 -13.55 -16.58 -11.12
C CYS A 482 -12.30 -17.09 -11.84
N LEU A 483 -11.75 -16.24 -12.71
CA LEU A 483 -10.41 -16.40 -13.26
C LEU A 483 -9.39 -16.41 -12.11
N ASP A 484 -8.54 -17.43 -12.08
CA ASP A 484 -7.73 -17.75 -10.92
C ASP A 484 -6.32 -18.17 -11.35
N SER A 485 -5.28 -17.57 -10.74
CA SER A 485 -3.89 -17.97 -10.97
C SER A 485 -3.45 -19.24 -10.23
N ASN A 486 -4.34 -19.82 -9.43
CA ASN A 486 -4.14 -20.94 -8.54
C ASN A 486 -2.92 -20.74 -7.60
N ALA A 487 -2.68 -19.49 -7.21
CA ALA A 487 -1.50 -19.03 -6.46
C ALA A 487 -0.14 -19.35 -7.12
N ASN A 488 -0.11 -19.75 -8.40
CA ASN A 488 1.12 -20.02 -9.10
C ASN A 488 1.89 -18.74 -9.39
N THR A 489 3.22 -18.79 -9.24
CA THR A 489 4.12 -17.66 -9.49
C THR A 489 5.11 -17.91 -10.62
N ALA A 490 5.24 -19.15 -11.13
CA ALA A 490 6.15 -19.49 -12.22
C ALA A 490 5.61 -19.10 -13.60
N ASP A 491 6.49 -18.68 -14.51
CA ASP A 491 6.12 -18.41 -15.90
C ASP A 491 5.63 -19.70 -16.58
N GLY A 492 4.61 -19.57 -17.43
CA GLY A 492 4.01 -20.70 -18.13
C GLY A 492 3.03 -21.52 -17.30
N SER A 493 2.77 -21.14 -16.05
CA SER A 493 1.74 -21.79 -15.23
C SER A 493 0.34 -21.51 -15.79
N ASN A 494 -0.51 -22.53 -15.80
CA ASN A 494 -1.86 -22.43 -16.34
C ASN A 494 -2.74 -21.46 -15.56
N VAL A 495 -3.62 -20.78 -16.29
CA VAL A 495 -4.77 -20.07 -15.74
C VAL A 495 -5.90 -21.05 -15.54
N THR A 496 -6.55 -20.97 -14.38
CA THR A 496 -7.68 -21.82 -14.03
C THR A 496 -8.91 -21.00 -13.66
N GLN A 497 -9.98 -21.70 -13.31
CA GLN A 497 -11.15 -21.11 -12.67
C GLN A 497 -11.39 -21.72 -11.29
N TRP A 498 -11.90 -20.91 -10.36
CA TRP A 498 -12.21 -21.36 -9.01
C TRP A 498 -13.45 -20.65 -8.45
N SER A 499 -14.10 -21.24 -7.46
CA SER A 499 -15.15 -20.57 -6.69
C SER A 499 -14.68 -19.21 -6.18
N SER A 500 -15.53 -18.20 -6.36
CA SER A 500 -15.22 -16.82 -5.97
C SER A 500 -14.90 -16.69 -4.48
N GLY A 501 -13.77 -16.06 -4.16
CA GLY A 501 -13.29 -15.78 -2.81
C GLY A 501 -12.65 -14.40 -2.70
N THR A 502 -11.88 -14.16 -1.64
CA THR A 502 -11.18 -12.88 -1.41
C THR A 502 -9.68 -12.95 -1.71
N SER A 503 -9.19 -14.10 -2.15
CA SER A 503 -7.76 -14.34 -2.30
C SER A 503 -7.14 -13.50 -3.44
N PRO A 504 -5.92 -12.96 -3.26
CA PRO A 504 -5.23 -12.15 -4.28
C PRO A 504 -5.04 -12.85 -5.63
N ASN A 505 -5.04 -14.18 -5.69
CA ASN A 505 -4.89 -14.95 -6.93
C ASN A 505 -6.10 -14.84 -7.87
N GLN A 506 -7.22 -14.31 -7.38
CA GLN A 506 -8.43 -14.02 -8.15
C GLN A 506 -8.61 -12.51 -8.45
N GLN A 507 -7.64 -11.68 -8.07
CA GLN A 507 -7.68 -10.24 -8.22
C GLN A 507 -6.75 -9.80 -9.34
N TRP A 508 -7.23 -8.89 -10.19
CA TRP A 508 -6.57 -8.51 -11.43
C TRP A 508 -6.53 -7.00 -11.60
N VAL A 509 -5.42 -6.47 -12.08
CA VAL A 509 -5.33 -5.10 -12.57
C VAL A 509 -5.45 -5.13 -14.09
N ILE A 510 -6.34 -4.31 -14.65
CA ILE A 510 -6.48 -4.13 -16.09
C ILE A 510 -5.68 -2.89 -16.46
N VAL A 511 -4.56 -3.07 -17.16
CA VAL A 511 -3.63 -1.99 -17.51
C VAL A 511 -3.83 -1.63 -18.99
N PRO A 512 -4.17 -0.38 -19.34
CA PRO A 512 -4.28 0.03 -20.73
C PRO A 512 -2.91 0.02 -21.42
N VAL A 513 -2.87 -0.47 -22.66
CA VAL A 513 -1.69 -0.51 -23.54
C VAL A 513 -2.13 -0.12 -24.96
N GLY A 514 -2.07 1.18 -25.26
CA GLY A 514 -2.67 1.74 -26.47
C GLY A 514 -4.18 1.53 -26.48
N SER A 515 -4.72 0.93 -27.54
CA SER A 515 -6.15 0.57 -27.65
C SER A 515 -6.50 -0.81 -27.06
N TYR A 516 -5.56 -1.47 -26.39
CA TYR A 516 -5.70 -2.81 -25.81
C TYR A 516 -5.45 -2.76 -24.30
N TYR A 517 -5.60 -3.90 -23.65
CA TYR A 517 -5.38 -4.07 -22.22
C TYR A 517 -4.49 -5.27 -21.94
N LYS A 518 -3.68 -5.16 -20.88
CA LYS A 518 -3.07 -6.30 -20.19
C LYS A 518 -3.89 -6.60 -18.95
N VAL A 519 -4.11 -7.89 -18.67
CA VAL A 519 -4.80 -8.35 -17.45
C VAL A 519 -3.73 -8.96 -16.54
N VAL A 520 -3.39 -8.25 -15.47
CA VAL A 520 -2.23 -8.54 -14.61
C VAL A 520 -2.71 -9.12 -13.29
N ASN A 521 -2.24 -10.30 -12.91
CA ASN A 521 -2.63 -10.90 -11.62
C ASN A 521 -1.98 -10.16 -10.46
N ARG A 522 -2.74 -9.92 -9.40
CA ARG A 522 -2.21 -9.29 -8.18
C ARG A 522 -1.16 -10.14 -7.48
N THR A 523 -1.31 -11.46 -7.43
CA THR A 523 -0.40 -12.33 -6.63
C THR A 523 1.00 -12.42 -7.22
N ASN A 524 1.09 -12.55 -8.54
CA ASN A 524 2.36 -12.85 -9.20
C ASN A 524 2.85 -11.74 -10.15
N GLY A 525 2.06 -10.69 -10.38
CA GLY A 525 2.41 -9.58 -11.27
C GLY A 525 2.44 -9.94 -12.76
N LYS A 526 1.97 -11.13 -13.16
CA LYS A 526 2.08 -11.65 -14.53
C LYS A 526 0.82 -11.40 -15.34
N CYS A 527 1.00 -11.30 -16.65
CA CYS A 527 -0.08 -11.08 -17.59
C CYS A 527 -0.79 -12.38 -17.94
N LEU A 528 -2.11 -12.33 -18.10
CA LEU A 528 -2.89 -13.34 -18.81
C LEU A 528 -2.37 -13.46 -20.26
N ASP A 529 -1.93 -14.66 -20.62
CA ASP A 529 -1.14 -14.92 -21.82
C ASP A 529 -1.63 -16.20 -22.52
N THR A 530 -1.73 -16.19 -23.85
CA THR A 530 -2.18 -17.39 -24.61
C THR A 530 -1.09 -18.45 -24.84
N GLY A 531 0.13 -18.23 -24.37
CA GLY A 531 1.32 -19.03 -24.64
C GLY A 531 1.76 -19.03 -26.10
N GLY A 532 1.27 -18.07 -26.90
CA GLY A 532 1.42 -18.09 -28.36
C GLY A 532 0.47 -19.08 -29.04
N GLY A 533 -0.38 -19.78 -28.28
CA GLY A 533 -1.41 -20.65 -28.84
C GLY A 533 -2.44 -19.86 -29.65
N THR A 534 -2.88 -20.42 -30.77
CA THR A 534 -3.88 -19.82 -31.66
C THR A 534 -5.02 -20.77 -32.02
N ALA A 535 -4.95 -22.04 -31.63
CA ALA A 535 -6.01 -23.03 -31.87
C ALA A 535 -7.12 -22.93 -30.81
N ASN A 536 -8.32 -23.39 -31.16
CA ASN A 536 -9.40 -23.58 -30.19
C ASN A 536 -8.98 -24.57 -29.11
N GLY A 537 -9.26 -24.25 -27.84
CA GLY A 537 -8.89 -25.07 -26.69
C GLY A 537 -7.45 -24.89 -26.22
N SER A 538 -6.65 -24.01 -26.86
CA SER A 538 -5.32 -23.68 -26.32
C SER A 538 -5.47 -23.08 -24.93
N ILE A 539 -4.72 -23.59 -23.97
CA ILE A 539 -4.81 -23.20 -22.56
C ILE A 539 -4.13 -21.85 -22.34
N MET A 540 -4.74 -21.02 -21.51
CA MET A 540 -4.13 -19.76 -21.06
C MET A 540 -3.09 -20.06 -19.99
N GLN A 541 -2.02 -19.28 -20.00
CA GLN A 541 -0.98 -19.28 -18.98
C GLN A 541 -0.80 -17.88 -18.41
N PHE A 542 0.09 -17.75 -17.43
CA PHE A 542 0.65 -16.45 -17.05
C PHE A 542 2.10 -16.34 -17.45
N TRP A 543 2.49 -15.14 -17.86
CA TRP A 543 3.87 -14.85 -18.21
C TRP A 543 4.25 -13.42 -17.81
N GLY A 544 5.53 -13.21 -17.50
CA GLY A 544 6.08 -11.88 -17.27
C GLY A 544 5.74 -10.91 -18.40
N SER A 545 5.42 -9.67 -18.05
CA SER A 545 5.02 -8.66 -19.04
C SER A 545 6.10 -8.41 -20.09
N ASN A 546 5.73 -8.43 -21.36
CA ASN A 546 6.61 -8.08 -22.48
C ASN A 546 5.79 -7.42 -23.62
N SER A 547 6.41 -7.17 -24.78
CA SER A 547 5.75 -6.50 -25.91
C SER A 547 4.82 -7.39 -26.73
N SER A 548 4.77 -8.69 -26.44
CA SER A 548 4.08 -9.67 -27.28
C SER A 548 2.56 -9.49 -27.27
N LEU A 549 1.95 -9.74 -28.44
CA LEU A 549 0.52 -9.49 -28.67
C LEU A 549 -0.39 -10.53 -27.99
N ASN A 550 0.16 -11.69 -27.62
CA ASN A 550 -0.54 -12.74 -26.88
C ASN A 550 -0.94 -12.31 -25.45
N GLN A 551 -0.37 -11.22 -24.93
CA GLN A 551 -0.72 -10.64 -23.63
C GLN A 551 -1.72 -9.48 -23.72
N GLN A 552 -2.19 -9.14 -24.94
CA GLN A 552 -3.01 -7.97 -25.19
C GLN A 552 -4.43 -8.37 -25.55
N TRP A 553 -5.39 -7.72 -24.90
CA TRP A 553 -6.80 -8.08 -24.94
C TRP A 553 -7.66 -6.86 -25.29
N SER A 554 -8.65 -7.03 -26.17
CA SER A 554 -9.79 -6.12 -26.28
C SER A 554 -10.88 -6.60 -25.33
N ILE A 555 -11.43 -5.70 -24.53
CA ILE A 555 -12.55 -5.99 -23.62
C ILE A 555 -13.81 -5.44 -24.28
N VAL A 556 -14.67 -6.33 -24.78
CA VAL A 556 -15.85 -5.97 -25.58
C VAL A 556 -17.14 -6.33 -24.84
N PRO A 557 -18.17 -5.44 -24.81
CA PRO A 557 -19.45 -5.71 -24.14
C PRO A 557 -20.22 -6.92 -24.66
#